data_AF-A0A8J3EMI7-F1
#
_entry.id   AF-A0A8J3EMI7-F1
#
_cell.length_a   1.000
_cell.length_b   1.000
_cell.length_c   1.000
_cell.angle_alpha   90.00
_cell.angle_beta   90.00
_cell.angle_gamma   90.00
#
_symmetry.space_group_name_H-M   'P 1'
#
loop_
_entity.id
_entity.type
_entity.pdbx_description
1 polymer ?
#
loop_
_entity_poly.entity_id
_entity_poly.type
_entity_poly.pdbx_seq_one_letter_code
_entity_poly.pdbx_strand_id
1 'polypeptide(L)'
;MGIEKEENQQPKSFFQSKILWIVIALIVLIGCIIGGILYHNYLVAKPGKIYLKKVNDVAENILINNSSADLMIYQYEDVWDEAIQKENDIDKAVNDQYKVFEEDGSISQLNSDQAKIQKRISDLSDYPKGYKEYYDLIKECNTTNLRYVNLAIDPSGLTYQSYRDKTLKISKQFLKEYDQIMNRIKQKPH
;
A
#
# COMPACT_ATOMS: atom_id res chain seq x y z
N MET A 1 -54.09 -41.22 67.00
CA MET A 1 -54.10 -40.13 66.00
C MET A 1 -52.73 -40.07 65.36
N GLY A 2 -52.53 -40.78 64.26
CA GLY A 2 -51.32 -40.70 63.45
C GLY A 2 -51.77 -40.49 62.01
N ILE A 3 -51.57 -39.28 61.49
CA ILE A 3 -51.79 -38.97 60.08
C ILE A 3 -50.44 -39.18 59.42
N GLU A 4 -50.23 -40.35 58.82
CA GLU A 4 -49.11 -40.57 57.91
C GLU A 4 -49.36 -39.73 56.66
N LYS A 5 -48.41 -38.84 56.36
CA LYS A 5 -48.36 -38.07 55.12
C LYS A 5 -47.92 -39.01 54.01
N GLU A 6 -48.78 -39.25 53.03
CA GLU A 6 -48.37 -39.83 51.75
C GLU A 6 -47.41 -38.85 51.04
N GLU A 7 -46.16 -39.27 50.93
CA GLU A 7 -45.13 -38.57 50.17
C GLU A 7 -45.30 -38.92 48.69
N ASN A 8 -45.88 -38.00 47.93
CA ASN A 8 -46.04 -38.10 46.48
C ASN A 8 -44.68 -37.92 45.78
N GLN A 9 -43.97 -39.03 45.57
CA GLN A 9 -42.80 -39.08 44.70
C GLN A 9 -43.25 -39.27 43.25
N GLN A 10 -43.43 -38.16 42.52
CA GLN A 10 -43.53 -38.23 41.06
C GLN A 10 -42.20 -38.76 40.48
N PRO A 11 -42.22 -39.77 39.59
CA PRO A 11 -41.00 -40.27 38.97
C PRO A 11 -40.43 -39.18 38.05
N LYS A 12 -39.25 -38.65 38.38
CA LYS A 12 -38.48 -37.82 37.44
C LYS A 12 -38.24 -38.65 36.17
N SER A 13 -38.89 -38.24 35.10
CA SER A 13 -38.97 -39.00 33.85
C SER A 13 -37.57 -39.23 33.28
N PHE A 14 -37.21 -40.51 33.15
CA PHE A 14 -35.96 -41.02 32.57
C PHE A 14 -35.67 -40.48 31.15
N PHE A 15 -36.67 -39.92 30.47
CA PHE A 15 -36.54 -39.31 29.16
C PHE A 15 -35.91 -37.89 29.17
N GLN A 16 -35.98 -37.16 30.29
CA GLN A 16 -35.45 -35.78 30.36
C GLN A 16 -33.91 -35.73 30.33
N SER A 17 -33.23 -36.73 30.88
CA SER A 17 -31.76 -36.77 30.93
C SER A 17 -31.13 -37.08 29.56
N LYS A 18 -31.75 -37.91 28.72
CA LYS A 18 -31.25 -38.24 27.37
C LYS A 18 -31.46 -37.08 26.39
N ILE A 19 -32.59 -36.38 26.48
CA ILE A 19 -32.88 -35.21 25.65
C ILE A 19 -31.88 -34.08 25.92
N LEU A 20 -31.51 -33.87 27.19
CA LEU A 20 -30.49 -32.88 27.58
C LEU A 20 -29.14 -33.12 26.87
N TRP A 21 -28.67 -34.36 26.83
CA TRP A 21 -27.40 -34.71 26.17
C TRP A 21 -27.44 -34.52 24.65
N ILE A 22 -28.59 -34.78 24.01
CA ILE A 22 -28.78 -34.52 22.57
C ILE A 22 -28.70 -33.02 22.29
N VAL A 23 -29.32 -32.18 23.10
CA VAL A 23 -29.28 -30.72 22.95
C VAL A 23 -27.85 -30.19 23.12
N ILE A 24 -27.11 -30.68 24.12
CA ILE A 24 -25.71 -30.30 24.34
C ILE A 24 -24.84 -30.71 23.14
N ALA A 25 -24.99 -31.94 22.63
CA ALA A 25 -24.26 -32.41 21.45
C ALA A 25 -24.54 -31.55 20.22
N LEU A 26 -25.79 -31.11 20.02
CA LEU A 26 -26.20 -30.23 18.93
C LEU A 26 -25.58 -28.83 19.03
N ILE A 27 -25.53 -28.27 20.24
CA ILE A 27 -24.87 -26.98 20.50
C ILE A 27 -23.37 -27.05 20.21
N VAL A 28 -22.71 -28.12 20.65
CA VAL A 28 -21.28 -28.34 20.36
C VAL A 28 -21.04 -28.46 18.86
N LEU A 29 -21.90 -29.19 18.14
CA LEU A 29 -21.78 -29.39 16.70
C LEU A 29 -21.96 -28.07 15.92
N ILE A 30 -22.95 -27.25 16.30
CA ILE A 30 -23.14 -25.90 15.74
C ILE A 30 -21.93 -25.02 16.05
N GLY A 31 -21.40 -25.07 17.28
CA GLY A 31 -20.19 -24.34 17.68
C GLY A 31 -18.97 -24.73 16.84
N CYS A 32 -18.78 -26.00 16.55
CA CYS A 32 -17.70 -26.49 15.68
C CYS A 32 -17.88 -26.02 14.23
N ILE A 33 -19.10 -26.01 13.70
CA ILE A 33 -19.38 -25.52 12.34
C ILE A 33 -19.09 -24.01 12.25
N ILE A 34 -19.62 -23.20 13.18
CA ILE A 34 -19.40 -21.76 13.20
C ILE A 34 -17.90 -21.46 13.41
N GLY A 35 -17.25 -22.13 14.36
CA GLY A 35 -15.82 -21.99 14.62
C GLY A 35 -14.98 -22.36 13.41
N GLY A 36 -15.32 -23.44 12.69
CA GLY A 36 -14.65 -23.86 11.47
C GLY A 36 -14.77 -22.84 10.34
N ILE A 37 -15.97 -22.27 10.14
CA ILE A 37 -16.20 -21.23 9.13
C ILE A 37 -15.40 -19.96 9.48
N LEU A 38 -15.44 -19.52 10.74
CA LEU A 38 -14.69 -18.33 11.18
C LEU A 38 -13.18 -18.53 11.07
N TYR A 39 -12.68 -19.71 11.45
CA TYR A 39 -11.25 -20.04 11.36
C TYR A 39 -10.79 -20.12 9.90
N HIS A 40 -11.59 -20.73 9.02
CA HIS A 40 -11.30 -20.77 7.58
C HIS A 40 -11.27 -19.36 6.99
N ASN A 41 -12.25 -18.52 7.31
CA ASN A 41 -12.30 -17.13 6.85
C ASN A 41 -11.09 -16.32 7.36
N TYR A 42 -10.67 -16.54 8.61
CA TYR A 42 -9.46 -15.91 9.16
C TYR A 42 -8.19 -16.33 8.40
N LEU A 43 -8.04 -17.62 8.10
CA LEU A 43 -6.89 -18.12 7.33
C LEU A 43 -6.88 -17.59 5.89
N VAL A 44 -8.04 -17.41 5.26
CA VAL A 44 -8.16 -16.86 3.91
C VAL A 44 -7.90 -15.34 3.88
N ALA A 45 -8.33 -14.60 4.92
CA ALA A 45 -8.15 -13.15 4.99
C ALA A 45 -6.70 -12.73 5.34
N LYS A 46 -5.97 -13.54 6.12
CA LYS A 46 -4.62 -13.20 6.60
C LYS A 46 -3.59 -12.95 5.47
N PRO A 47 -3.46 -13.79 4.43
CA PRO A 47 -2.57 -13.52 3.30
C PRO A 47 -2.88 -12.19 2.59
N GLY A 48 -4.17 -11.89 2.42
CA GLY A 48 -4.62 -10.64 1.81
C GLY A 48 -4.24 -9.40 2.63
N LYS A 49 -4.43 -9.43 3.96
CA LYS A 49 -4.00 -8.34 4.85
C LYS A 49 -2.49 -8.10 4.80
N ILE A 50 -1.70 -9.17 4.85
CA ILE A 50 -0.24 -9.08 4.77
C ILE A 50 0.19 -8.50 3.41
N TYR A 51 -0.46 -8.95 2.33
CA TYR A 51 -0.19 -8.44 0.99
C TYR A 51 -0.50 -6.94 0.87
N LEU A 52 -1.67 -6.49 1.33
CA LEU A 52 -2.03 -5.06 1.31
C LEU A 52 -1.08 -4.20 2.15
N LYS A 53 -0.59 -4.71 3.28
CA LYS A 53 0.44 -4.01 4.05
C LYS A 53 1.70 -3.81 3.22
N LYS A 54 2.19 -4.87 2.55
CA LYS A 54 3.36 -4.77 1.67
C LYS A 54 3.12 -3.79 0.51
N VAL A 55 1.93 -3.80 -0.10
CA VAL A 55 1.53 -2.83 -1.14
C VAL A 55 1.59 -1.40 -0.61
N ASN A 56 1.01 -1.15 0.57
CA ASN A 56 1.05 0.16 1.23
C ASN A 56 2.49 0.62 1.49
N ASP A 57 3.30 -0.25 2.10
CA ASP A 57 4.68 0.07 2.41
C ASP A 57 5.50 0.36 1.12
N VAL A 58 5.17 -0.27 -0.01
CA VAL A 58 5.81 0.02 -1.31
C VAL A 58 5.31 1.35 -1.87
N ALA A 59 4.01 1.63 -1.80
CA ALA A 59 3.44 2.91 -2.21
C ALA A 59 4.07 4.08 -1.45
N GLU A 60 4.25 3.95 -0.13
CA GLU A 60 4.92 4.96 0.71
C GLU A 60 6.37 5.20 0.29
N ASN A 61 7.13 4.14 -0.01
CA ASN A 61 8.49 4.30 -0.54
C ASN A 61 8.51 5.01 -1.89
N ILE A 62 7.56 4.71 -2.78
CA ILE A 62 7.44 5.40 -4.06
C ILE A 62 7.15 6.89 -3.82
N LEU A 63 6.24 7.23 -2.90
CA LEU A 63 5.95 8.61 -2.53
C LEU A 63 7.18 9.35 -1.99
N ILE A 64 7.94 8.73 -1.09
CA ILE A 64 9.17 9.32 -0.54
C ILE A 64 10.18 9.59 -1.67
N ASN A 65 10.40 8.61 -2.55
CA ASN A 65 11.31 8.78 -3.70
C ASN A 65 10.81 9.87 -4.67
N ASN A 66 9.50 9.96 -4.89
CA ASN A 66 8.89 11.01 -5.69
C ASN A 66 9.12 12.40 -5.08
N SER A 67 8.94 12.54 -3.76
CA SER A 67 9.20 13.78 -3.04
C SER A 67 10.66 14.19 -3.08
N SER A 68 11.60 13.25 -3.02
CA SER A 68 13.03 13.54 -3.22
C SER A 68 13.32 14.05 -4.64
N ALA A 69 12.69 13.46 -5.66
CA ALA A 69 12.79 13.94 -7.04
C ALA A 69 12.15 15.33 -7.21
N ASP A 70 11.04 15.60 -6.52
CA ASP A 70 10.35 16.89 -6.53
C ASP A 70 11.24 18.03 -6.01
N LEU A 71 11.97 17.78 -4.92
CA LEU A 71 12.93 18.75 -4.37
C LEU A 71 14.04 19.10 -5.37
N MET A 72 14.58 18.10 -6.09
CA MET A 72 15.59 18.34 -7.13
C MET A 72 15.01 19.13 -8.30
N ILE A 73 13.80 18.77 -8.74
CA ILE A 73 13.10 19.47 -9.81
C ILE A 73 12.88 20.94 -9.46
N TYR A 74 12.40 21.20 -8.24
CA TYR A 74 12.18 22.55 -7.73
C TYR A 74 13.47 23.38 -7.76
N GLN A 75 14.59 22.81 -7.30
CA GLN A 75 15.89 23.50 -7.33
C GLN A 75 16.37 23.77 -8.76
N TYR A 76 16.14 22.86 -9.71
CA TYR A 76 16.40 23.15 -11.11
C TYR A 76 15.53 24.29 -11.63
N GLU A 77 14.24 24.33 -11.29
CA GLU A 77 13.35 25.43 -11.69
C GLU A 77 13.82 26.78 -11.12
N ASP A 78 14.26 26.82 -9.86
CA ASP A 78 14.81 28.01 -9.21
C ASP A 78 16.10 28.49 -9.89
N VAL A 79 17.04 27.57 -10.17
CA VAL A 79 18.29 27.89 -10.88
C VAL A 79 18.03 28.40 -12.29
N TRP A 80 17.03 27.81 -12.98
CA TRP A 80 16.63 28.25 -14.31
C TRP A 80 16.08 29.67 -14.29
N ASP A 81 15.16 29.95 -13.36
CA ASP A 81 14.51 31.26 -13.23
C ASP A 81 15.55 32.34 -12.88
N GLU A 82 16.46 32.05 -11.96
CA GLU A 82 17.57 32.96 -11.61
C GLU A 82 18.48 33.24 -12.81
N ALA A 83 18.83 32.21 -13.59
CA ALA A 83 19.68 32.37 -14.77
C ALA A 83 18.99 33.22 -15.85
N ILE A 84 17.69 33.05 -16.06
CA ILE A 84 16.88 33.87 -16.97
C ILE A 84 16.85 35.33 -16.52
N GLN A 85 16.57 35.59 -15.24
CA GLN A 85 16.47 36.93 -14.70
C GLN A 85 17.80 37.70 -14.73
N LYS A 86 18.92 36.99 -14.57
CA LYS A 86 20.27 37.57 -14.58
C LYS A 86 20.94 37.58 -15.95
N GLU A 87 20.25 37.11 -16.99
CA GLU A 87 20.80 36.94 -18.35
C GLU A 87 22.09 36.08 -18.37
N ASN A 88 22.15 35.08 -17.48
CA ASN A 88 23.27 34.14 -17.40
C ASN A 88 23.15 33.01 -18.42
N ASP A 89 24.25 32.29 -18.64
CA ASP A 89 24.24 31.03 -19.38
C ASP A 89 23.44 29.97 -18.59
N ILE A 90 22.24 29.71 -19.09
CA ILE A 90 21.26 28.76 -18.55
C ILE A 90 21.82 27.34 -18.50
N ASP A 91 22.47 26.89 -19.58
CA ASP A 91 22.97 25.52 -19.68
C ASP A 91 24.08 25.30 -18.67
N LYS A 92 24.94 26.31 -18.49
CA LYS A 92 25.96 26.30 -17.45
C LYS A 92 25.34 26.23 -16.06
N ALA A 93 24.31 27.03 -15.76
CA ALA A 93 23.66 27.06 -14.46
C ALA A 93 23.02 25.70 -14.10
N VAL A 94 22.28 25.10 -15.04
CA VAL A 94 21.69 23.76 -14.88
C VAL A 94 22.77 22.69 -14.67
N ASN A 95 23.86 22.73 -15.44
CA ASN A 95 24.96 21.79 -15.30
C ASN A 95 25.73 21.96 -13.98
N ASP A 96 25.91 23.19 -13.50
CA ASP A 96 26.52 23.44 -12.20
C ASP A 96 25.62 22.89 -11.07
N GLN A 97 24.30 23.03 -11.17
CA GLN A 97 23.36 22.41 -10.22
C GLN A 97 23.37 20.88 -10.28
N TYR A 98 23.49 20.28 -11.48
CA TYR A 98 23.68 18.83 -11.62
C TYR A 98 24.92 18.34 -10.84
N LYS A 99 26.04 19.05 -10.94
CA LYS A 99 27.26 18.69 -10.20
C LYS A 99 27.06 18.77 -8.70
N VAL A 100 26.30 19.76 -8.20
CA VAL A 100 25.95 19.83 -6.77
C VAL A 100 25.22 18.55 -6.34
N PHE A 101 24.24 18.08 -7.11
CA PHE A 101 23.52 16.84 -6.82
C PHE A 101 24.33 15.56 -6.98
N GLU A 102 25.35 15.58 -7.84
CA GLU A 102 26.29 14.49 -8.00
C GLU A 102 27.24 14.42 -6.79
N GLU A 103 27.80 15.56 -6.38
CA GLU A 103 28.74 15.69 -5.27
C GLU A 103 28.08 15.43 -3.91
N ASP A 104 26.84 15.88 -3.70
CA ASP A 104 26.11 15.68 -2.44
C ASP A 104 25.45 14.28 -2.34
N GLY A 105 25.47 13.51 -3.43
CA GLY A 105 24.95 12.15 -3.52
C GLY A 105 23.45 12.04 -3.78
N SER A 106 22.72 13.14 -4.01
CA SER A 106 21.28 13.14 -4.29
C SER A 106 20.90 12.24 -5.47
N ILE A 107 21.68 12.31 -6.56
CA ILE A 107 21.47 11.43 -7.75
C ILE A 107 21.69 9.96 -7.38
N SER A 108 22.72 9.66 -6.59
CA SER A 108 23.03 8.30 -6.16
C SER A 108 21.93 7.73 -5.25
N GLN A 109 21.36 8.57 -4.39
CA GLN A 109 20.29 8.23 -3.47
C GLN A 109 19.00 7.92 -4.22
N LEU A 110 18.58 8.78 -5.17
CA LEU A 110 17.39 8.51 -6.01
C LEU A 110 17.51 7.20 -6.77
N ASN A 111 18.66 6.92 -7.37
CA ASN A 111 18.92 5.67 -8.09
C ASN A 111 18.86 4.45 -7.15
N SER A 112 19.47 4.57 -5.96
CA SER A 112 19.46 3.52 -4.94
C SER A 112 18.03 3.20 -4.46
N ASP A 113 17.24 4.24 -4.18
CA ASP A 113 15.87 4.07 -3.73
C ASP A 113 14.96 3.53 -4.83
N GLN A 114 15.14 3.97 -6.07
CA GLN A 114 14.45 3.42 -7.22
C GLN A 114 14.76 1.93 -7.43
N ALA A 115 16.01 1.51 -7.23
CA ALA A 115 16.40 0.09 -7.30
C ALA A 115 15.77 -0.73 -6.17
N LYS A 116 15.74 -0.21 -4.93
CA LYS A 116 15.06 -0.85 -3.79
C LYS A 116 13.56 -0.99 -4.06
N ILE A 117 12.91 0.04 -4.60
CA ILE A 117 11.49 0.02 -4.97
C ILE A 117 11.24 -1.07 -6.01
N GLN A 118 12.01 -1.12 -7.10
CA GLN A 118 11.86 -2.15 -8.14
C GLN A 118 11.97 -3.57 -7.57
N LYS A 119 12.92 -3.81 -6.66
CA LYS A 119 13.05 -5.09 -5.96
C LYS A 119 11.79 -5.42 -5.16
N ARG A 120 11.29 -4.48 -4.34
CA ARG A 120 10.09 -4.69 -3.53
C ARG A 120 8.83 -4.92 -4.39
N ILE A 121 8.74 -4.27 -5.55
CA ILE A 121 7.66 -4.52 -6.52
C ILE A 121 7.78 -5.93 -7.08
N SER A 122 8.99 -6.40 -7.39
CA SER A 122 9.20 -7.79 -7.81
C SER A 122 8.72 -8.78 -6.74
N ASP A 123 8.97 -8.50 -5.46
CA ASP A 123 8.51 -9.32 -4.33
C ASP A 123 6.98 -9.35 -4.18
N LEU A 124 6.25 -8.40 -4.80
CA LEU A 124 4.78 -8.36 -4.83
C LEU A 124 4.16 -9.18 -5.98
N SER A 125 4.98 -9.78 -6.85
CA SER A 125 4.51 -10.56 -8.00
C SER A 125 3.76 -11.84 -7.61
N ASP A 126 4.08 -12.42 -6.45
CA ASP A 126 3.34 -13.53 -5.84
C ASP A 126 2.15 -12.99 -5.03
N TYR A 127 1.10 -12.55 -5.74
CA TYR A 127 -0.10 -11.98 -5.13
C TYR A 127 -1.17 -13.03 -4.81
N PRO A 128 -1.91 -12.91 -3.70
CA PRO A 128 -3.05 -13.77 -3.41
C PRO A 128 -4.19 -13.60 -4.43
N LYS A 129 -5.06 -14.60 -4.53
CA LYS A 129 -6.25 -14.53 -5.41
C LYS A 129 -7.08 -13.29 -5.09
N GLY A 130 -7.41 -12.50 -6.12
CA GLY A 130 -8.19 -11.26 -5.98
C GLY A 130 -7.38 -10.01 -5.61
N TYR A 131 -6.05 -10.07 -5.68
CA TYR A 131 -5.15 -8.94 -5.40
C TYR A 131 -4.29 -8.47 -6.59
N LYS A 132 -4.47 -9.06 -7.78
CA LYS A 132 -3.75 -8.68 -9.01
C LYS A 132 -3.83 -7.17 -9.29
N GLU A 133 -5.00 -6.56 -9.07
CA GLU A 133 -5.21 -5.13 -9.32
C GLU A 133 -4.23 -4.23 -8.54
N TYR A 134 -3.88 -4.59 -7.30
CA TYR A 134 -2.96 -3.81 -6.48
C TYR A 134 -1.54 -3.89 -6.99
N TYR A 135 -1.13 -5.08 -7.48
CA TYR A 135 0.16 -5.28 -8.14
C TYR A 135 0.27 -4.40 -9.39
N ASP A 136 -0.76 -4.42 -10.24
CA ASP A 136 -0.78 -3.65 -11.47
C ASP A 136 -0.72 -2.14 -11.18
N LEU A 137 -1.51 -1.65 -10.22
CA LEU A 137 -1.52 -0.24 -9.82
C LEU A 137 -0.16 0.24 -9.28
N ILE A 138 0.49 -0.58 -8.44
CA ILE A 138 1.84 -0.25 -7.93
C ILE A 138 2.86 -0.16 -9.06
N LYS A 139 2.80 -1.07 -10.04
CA LYS A 139 3.69 -1.03 -11.20
C LYS A 139 3.47 0.22 -12.04
N GLU A 140 2.22 0.59 -12.27
CA GLU A 140 1.87 1.80 -13.02
C GLU A 140 2.39 3.05 -12.31
N CYS A 141 2.07 3.19 -11.02
CA CYS A 141 2.54 4.29 -10.17
C CYS A 141 4.08 4.40 -10.16
N ASN A 142 4.79 3.28 -10.04
CA ASN A 142 6.25 3.27 -10.11
C ASN A 142 6.80 3.62 -11.50
N THR A 143 6.09 3.27 -12.58
CA THR A 143 6.49 3.65 -13.94
C THR A 143 6.41 5.16 -14.12
N THR A 144 5.36 5.78 -13.60
CA THR A 144 5.24 7.25 -13.57
C THR A 144 6.32 7.88 -12.69
N ASN A 145 6.58 7.33 -11.50
CA ASN A 145 7.65 7.80 -10.63
C ASN A 145 9.02 7.73 -11.31
N LEU A 146 9.35 6.63 -11.99
CA LEU A 146 10.61 6.47 -12.70
C LEU A 146 10.80 7.57 -13.76
N ARG A 147 9.74 7.93 -14.47
CA ARG A 147 9.79 9.04 -15.44
C ARG A 147 10.05 10.38 -14.76
N TYR A 148 9.51 10.59 -13.56
CA TYR A 148 9.74 11.80 -12.76
C TYR A 148 11.19 11.86 -12.25
N VAL A 149 11.68 10.77 -11.66
CA VAL A 149 13.06 10.61 -11.21
C VAL A 149 14.05 10.84 -12.35
N ASN A 150 13.79 10.30 -13.54
CA ASN A 150 14.67 10.51 -14.69
C ASN A 150 14.77 12.00 -15.09
N LEU A 151 13.67 12.76 -15.02
CA LEU A 151 13.70 14.21 -15.25
C LEU A 151 14.43 14.97 -14.15
N ALA A 152 14.30 14.51 -12.91
CA ALA A 152 15.02 15.07 -11.77
C ALA A 152 16.53 14.80 -11.83
N ILE A 153 16.97 13.69 -12.43
CA ILE A 153 18.40 13.36 -12.59
C ILE A 153 18.99 14.07 -13.81
N ASP A 154 18.23 14.15 -14.90
CA ASP A 154 18.70 14.70 -16.16
C ASP A 154 17.65 15.64 -16.79
N PRO A 155 17.71 16.94 -16.47
CA PRO A 155 16.84 17.95 -17.08
C PRO A 155 17.31 18.37 -18.49
N SER A 156 18.40 17.80 -19.02
CA SER A 156 19.05 18.29 -20.24
C SER A 156 18.16 18.19 -21.50
N GLY A 157 18.44 19.06 -22.48
CA GLY A 157 17.74 19.07 -23.77
C GLY A 157 16.29 19.59 -23.72
N LEU A 158 15.87 20.18 -22.60
CA LEU A 158 14.56 20.81 -22.43
C LEU A 158 14.71 22.32 -22.26
N THR A 159 13.77 23.07 -22.81
CA THR A 159 13.59 24.47 -22.42
C THR A 159 12.94 24.53 -21.04
N TYR A 160 13.14 25.62 -20.29
CA TYR A 160 12.48 25.84 -19.00
C TYR A 160 10.97 25.55 -19.05
N GLN A 161 10.27 26.11 -20.05
CA GLN A 161 8.83 25.89 -20.21
C GLN A 161 8.50 24.42 -20.48
N SER A 162 9.23 23.74 -21.37
CA SER A 162 8.99 22.33 -21.65
C SER A 162 9.31 21.43 -20.47
N TYR A 163 10.30 21.79 -19.65
CA TYR A 163 10.67 21.06 -18.45
C TYR A 163 9.53 21.16 -17.43
N ARG A 164 9.13 22.38 -17.07
CA ARG A 164 8.06 22.67 -16.13
C ARG A 164 6.72 22.03 -16.51
N ASP A 165 6.35 22.08 -17.79
CA ASP A 165 5.10 21.47 -18.26
C ASP A 165 5.14 19.93 -18.14
N LYS A 166 6.30 19.32 -18.39
CA LYS A 166 6.49 17.87 -18.25
C LYS A 166 6.47 17.43 -16.80
N THR A 167 7.19 18.12 -15.91
CA THR A 167 7.24 17.80 -14.48
C THR A 167 5.85 17.93 -13.86
N LEU A 168 5.13 19.04 -14.12
CA LEU A 168 3.77 19.25 -13.64
C LEU A 168 2.80 18.15 -14.12
N LYS A 169 2.90 17.75 -15.40
CA LYS A 169 2.04 16.70 -15.95
C LYS A 169 2.30 15.35 -15.28
N ILE A 170 3.55 14.98 -15.10
CA ILE A 170 3.93 13.71 -14.48
C ILE A 170 3.58 13.70 -12.99
N SER A 171 3.84 14.79 -12.25
CA SER A 171 3.47 14.93 -10.84
C SER A 171 1.95 14.77 -10.62
N LYS A 172 1.12 15.41 -11.45
CA LYS A 172 -0.34 15.23 -11.40
C LYS A 172 -0.77 13.78 -11.68
N GLN A 173 -0.15 13.13 -12.65
CA GLN A 173 -0.41 11.74 -12.96
C GLN A 173 -0.03 10.83 -11.78
N PHE A 174 1.14 11.06 -11.19
CA PHE A 174 1.64 10.31 -10.05
C PHE A 174 0.68 10.37 -8.86
N LEU A 175 0.26 11.59 -8.47
CA LEU A 175 -0.65 11.77 -7.34
C LEU A 175 -1.99 11.05 -7.56
N LYS A 176 -2.52 11.11 -8.79
CA LYS A 176 -3.74 10.39 -9.14
C LYS A 176 -3.58 8.86 -8.98
N GLU A 177 -2.47 8.30 -9.45
CA GLU A 177 -2.19 6.86 -9.35
C GLU A 177 -1.97 6.43 -7.89
N TYR A 178 -1.24 7.24 -7.11
CA TYR A 178 -1.05 7.03 -5.68
C TYR A 178 -2.38 7.05 -4.91
N ASP A 179 -3.21 8.06 -5.15
CA ASP A 179 -4.53 8.16 -4.52
C ASP A 179 -5.44 6.98 -4.89
N GLN A 180 -5.36 6.50 -6.13
CA GLN A 180 -6.09 5.30 -6.54
C GLN A 180 -5.67 4.08 -5.73
N ILE A 181 -4.37 3.85 -5.52
CA ILE A 181 -3.86 2.77 -4.66
C ILE A 181 -4.43 2.91 -3.24
N MET A 182 -4.29 4.09 -2.63
CA MET A 182 -4.70 4.32 -1.25
C MET A 182 -6.21 4.15 -1.06
N ASN A 183 -7.01 4.61 -2.02
CA ASN A 183 -8.47 4.43 -1.99
C ASN A 183 -8.86 2.96 -2.13
N ARG A 184 -8.19 2.21 -3.00
CA ARG A 184 -8.44 0.77 -3.16
C ARG A 184 -8.05 -0.05 -1.93
N ILE A 185 -6.99 0.35 -1.22
CA ILE A 185 -6.60 -0.29 0.04
C ILE A 185 -7.69 -0.04 1.09
N LYS A 186 -8.17 1.20 1.22
CA LYS A 186 -9.23 1.58 2.19
C LYS A 186 -10.56 0.88 1.93
N GLN A 187 -10.91 0.61 0.68
CA GLN A 187 -12.19 -0.02 0.30
C GLN A 187 -12.22 -1.54 0.49
N LYS A 188 -11.07 -2.21 0.67
CA LYS A 188 -11.04 -3.68 0.83
C LYS A 188 -11.42 -4.03 2.27
N PRO A 189 -12.51 -4.78 2.51
CA PRO A 189 -12.88 -5.19 3.86
C PRO A 189 -11.75 -6.04 4.49
N HIS A 190 -11.38 -5.70 5.72
CA HIS A 190 -10.31 -6.35 6.49
C HIS A 190 -10.78 -7.64 7.16
#